data_AF-A0A954CKZ9-F1
#
_entry.id   AF-A0A954CKZ9-F1
#
_cell.length_a   1.000
_cell.length_b   1.000
_cell.length_c   1.000
_cell.angle_alpha   90.00
_cell.angle_beta   90.00
_cell.angle_gamma   90.00
#
_symmetry.space_group_name_H-M   'P 1'
#
loop_
_entity.id
_entity.type
_entity.pdbx_description
1 polymer ?
#
loop_
_entity_poly.entity_id
_entity_poly.type
_entity_poly.pdbx_seq_one_letter_code
_entity_poly.pdbx_strand_id
1 'polypeptide(L)'
;MPRFTMLACAASIAALGLFTACAPSSTTNQGKPDPAPKALNNNTEKNSNQGTVDANGDGPKTIRIEPREIEPFMEKSLAWLAKAQHSSGGWGAGSHAAQQIRDPHAVKTDPATTAFAAMALMRAGSTPNDGPYKENVEKALMHIIELVDKAEESGPLITDMTGTQPQQKLGRFIDTSMAAQFLARALPHTDYNKLVQRKTEGALDKC
;
A
#
# COMPACT_ATOMS: atom_id res chain seq x y z
N MET A 1 33.72 1.16 56.53
CA MET A 1 33.04 0.88 57.81
C MET A 1 32.42 2.20 58.29
N PRO A 2 31.18 2.25 58.82
CA PRO A 2 30.58 1.22 59.68
C PRO A 2 29.38 0.48 59.08
N ARG A 3 29.16 -0.70 59.67
CA ARG A 3 27.97 -1.54 59.62
C ARG A 3 26.93 -0.96 60.58
N PHE A 4 25.64 -1.10 60.28
CA PHE A 4 24.65 -1.38 61.33
C PHE A 4 23.56 -2.34 60.83
N THR A 5 23.06 -3.07 61.80
CA THR A 5 22.49 -4.43 61.78
C THR A 5 20.99 -4.46 61.49
N MET A 6 20.53 -5.63 61.03
CA MET A 6 19.18 -6.20 60.96
C MET A 6 18.06 -5.55 61.82
N LEU A 7 16.84 -5.57 61.28
CA LEU A 7 15.70 -6.15 61.99
C LEU A 7 14.65 -6.70 61.03
N ALA A 8 14.25 -7.96 61.26
CA ALA A 8 13.14 -8.63 60.62
C ALA A 8 11.81 -8.23 61.28
N CYS A 9 10.72 -8.18 60.51
CA CYS A 9 9.38 -8.36 61.08
C CYS A 9 8.45 -8.97 60.01
N ALA A 10 7.96 -10.16 60.31
CA ALA A 10 6.90 -10.84 59.58
C ALA A 10 5.55 -10.23 59.95
N ALA A 11 4.64 -10.12 58.98
CA ALA A 11 3.21 -10.01 59.23
C ALA A 11 2.44 -10.72 58.12
N SER A 12 1.55 -11.61 58.56
CA SER A 12 0.75 -12.52 57.76
C SER A 12 -0.67 -12.01 57.54
N ILE A 13 -1.35 -12.64 56.57
CA ILE A 13 -2.81 -12.93 56.49
C ILE A 13 -3.73 -11.91 55.78
N ALA A 14 -4.66 -12.52 55.02
CA ALA A 14 -5.95 -12.05 54.48
C ALA A 14 -5.91 -11.36 53.10
N ALA A 15 -6.79 -11.61 52.13
CA ALA A 15 -8.05 -12.34 52.13
C ALA A 15 -8.44 -12.82 50.71
N LEU A 16 -9.35 -13.81 50.73
CA LEU A 16 -10.26 -14.29 49.69
C LEU A 16 -10.64 -13.29 48.58
N GLY A 17 -10.68 -13.82 47.36
CA GLY A 17 -11.39 -13.21 46.23
C GLY A 17 -11.39 -14.14 45.01
N LEU A 18 -11.97 -15.35 45.11
CA LEU A 18 -12.29 -16.13 43.92
C LEU A 18 -13.48 -15.46 43.23
N PHE A 19 -13.20 -14.74 42.16
CA PHE A 19 -14.21 -14.23 41.24
C PHE A 19 -14.84 -15.38 40.47
N THR A 20 -16.15 -15.47 40.60
CA THR A 20 -17.07 -16.32 39.84
C THR A 20 -16.95 -16.03 38.34
N ALA A 21 -16.39 -16.97 37.56
CA ALA A 21 -16.44 -16.93 36.11
C ALA A 21 -17.84 -17.34 35.64
N CYS A 22 -18.70 -16.36 35.39
CA CYS A 22 -19.93 -16.54 34.64
C CYS A 22 -19.54 -16.57 33.15
N ALA A 23 -19.53 -17.75 32.54
CA ALA A 23 -19.33 -17.90 31.11
C ALA A 23 -20.61 -17.47 30.36
N PRO A 24 -20.58 -16.48 29.45
CA PRO A 24 -21.65 -16.30 28.51
C PRO A 24 -21.52 -17.38 27.42
N SER A 25 -22.54 -18.21 27.33
CA SER A 25 -22.85 -19.08 26.20
C SER A 25 -22.90 -18.26 24.92
N SER A 26 -21.91 -18.46 24.05
CA SER A 26 -21.96 -18.00 22.67
C SER A 26 -23.06 -18.77 21.94
N THR A 27 -24.18 -18.10 21.71
CA THR A 27 -25.17 -18.52 20.72
C THR A 27 -24.51 -18.48 19.35
N THR A 28 -24.16 -19.66 18.85
CA THR A 28 -23.80 -19.93 17.46
C THR A 28 -24.99 -19.56 16.58
N ASN A 29 -24.99 -18.33 16.07
CA ASN A 29 -25.89 -17.93 14.99
C ASN A 29 -25.29 -18.49 13.69
N GLN A 30 -25.67 -19.73 13.34
CA GLN A 30 -25.34 -20.34 12.06
C GLN A 30 -26.06 -19.58 10.94
N GLY A 31 -25.44 -18.51 10.46
CA GLY A 31 -25.78 -17.90 9.18
C GLY A 31 -25.47 -18.89 8.06
N LYS A 32 -26.52 -19.26 7.33
CA LYS A 32 -26.48 -20.06 6.10
C LYS A 32 -25.36 -19.55 5.16
N PRO A 33 -24.49 -20.40 4.63
CA PRO A 33 -23.46 -19.96 3.69
C PRO A 33 -24.12 -19.42 2.42
N ASP A 34 -23.65 -18.25 1.97
CA ASP A 34 -24.04 -17.65 0.70
C ASP A 34 -23.77 -18.63 -0.44
N PRO A 35 -24.68 -18.77 -1.42
CA PRO A 35 -24.42 -19.63 -2.57
C PRO A 35 -23.20 -19.12 -3.34
N ALA A 36 -22.31 -20.05 -3.68
CA ALA A 36 -21.12 -19.80 -4.47
C ALA A 36 -21.44 -18.95 -5.73
N PRO A 37 -20.55 -18.02 -6.12
CA PRO A 37 -20.75 -17.24 -7.33
C PRO A 37 -20.87 -18.19 -8.52
N LYS A 38 -21.99 -18.10 -9.24
CA LYS A 38 -22.22 -18.85 -10.48
C LYS A 38 -21.12 -18.50 -11.47
N ALA A 39 -20.51 -19.52 -12.06
CA ALA A 39 -19.50 -19.38 -13.11
C ALA A 39 -19.99 -18.41 -14.19
N LEU A 40 -19.13 -17.42 -14.49
CA LEU A 40 -19.39 -16.46 -15.57
C LEU A 40 -19.50 -17.24 -16.89
N ASN A 41 -20.63 -17.07 -17.56
CA ASN A 41 -20.89 -17.54 -18.91
C ASN A 41 -19.92 -16.84 -19.87
N ASN A 42 -18.92 -17.57 -20.34
CA ASN A 42 -17.99 -17.12 -21.37
C ASN A 42 -18.62 -17.26 -22.76
N ASN A 43 -19.51 -16.33 -23.13
CA ASN A 43 -19.91 -16.14 -24.52
C ASN A 43 -20.33 -14.69 -24.72
N THR A 44 -19.38 -13.83 -25.07
CA THR A 44 -19.45 -12.84 -26.16
C THR A 44 -18.17 -11.99 -26.11
N GLU A 45 -17.19 -12.35 -26.91
CA GLU A 45 -16.31 -11.36 -27.55
C GLU A 45 -15.79 -12.01 -28.84
N LYS A 46 -16.66 -12.00 -29.86
CA LYS A 46 -16.22 -12.14 -31.24
C LYS A 46 -15.86 -10.72 -31.67
N ASN A 47 -14.61 -10.30 -31.50
CA ASN A 47 -14.08 -9.22 -32.31
C ASN A 47 -12.63 -9.50 -32.71
N SER A 48 -12.39 -9.22 -33.98
CA SER A 48 -11.40 -9.80 -34.89
C SER A 48 -9.95 -9.69 -34.43
N ASN A 49 -9.23 -10.81 -34.46
CA ASN A 49 -7.78 -10.78 -34.67
C ASN A 49 -7.41 -11.84 -35.70
N GLN A 50 -7.64 -11.51 -36.98
CA GLN A 50 -7.06 -12.24 -38.10
C GLN A 50 -5.77 -11.52 -38.46
N GLY A 51 -4.64 -11.97 -37.92
CA GLY A 51 -3.32 -11.52 -38.39
C GLY A 51 -3.03 -12.16 -39.75
N THR A 52 -3.28 -11.42 -40.83
CA THR A 52 -2.66 -11.71 -42.13
C THR A 52 -1.28 -11.05 -42.14
N VAL A 53 -0.24 -11.87 -42.19
CA VAL A 53 1.11 -11.42 -42.51
C VAL A 53 1.18 -11.16 -44.01
N ASP A 54 0.96 -9.91 -44.41
CA ASP A 54 1.20 -9.49 -45.79
C ASP A 54 2.71 -9.47 -46.04
N ALA A 55 3.13 -10.30 -46.99
CA ALA A 55 4.50 -10.41 -47.46
C ALA A 55 4.86 -9.16 -48.29
N ASN A 56 5.12 -8.02 -47.66
CA ASN A 56 5.75 -6.85 -48.28
C ASN A 56 6.39 -5.93 -47.23
N GLY A 57 7.69 -6.11 -46.99
CA GLY A 57 8.72 -5.06 -46.83
C GLY A 57 8.54 -3.83 -45.92
N ASP A 58 7.51 -3.72 -45.09
CA ASP A 58 7.34 -2.63 -44.13
C ASP A 58 7.52 -3.15 -42.71
N GLY A 59 8.22 -2.38 -41.86
CA GLY A 59 8.57 -2.80 -40.50
C GLY A 59 7.34 -3.18 -39.66
N PRO A 60 7.51 -3.85 -38.51
CA PRO A 60 6.39 -4.27 -37.69
C PRO A 60 5.50 -3.08 -37.32
N LYS A 61 4.27 -3.04 -37.87
CA LYS A 61 3.25 -2.05 -37.53
C LYS A 61 2.96 -2.14 -36.03
N THR A 62 3.31 -1.09 -35.29
CA THR A 62 2.97 -0.97 -33.88
C THR A 62 1.45 -0.87 -33.74
N ILE A 63 0.82 -1.88 -33.13
CA ILE A 63 -0.60 -1.82 -32.79
C ILE A 63 -0.76 -0.89 -31.59
N ARG A 64 -1.40 0.26 -31.80
CA ARG A 64 -1.78 1.18 -30.72
C ARG A 64 -3.09 0.67 -30.10
N ILE A 65 -3.01 0.19 -28.86
CA ILE A 65 -4.21 -0.23 -28.10
C ILE A 65 -4.73 0.99 -27.36
N GLU A 66 -5.93 1.45 -27.69
CA GLU A 66 -6.58 2.54 -26.96
C GLU A 66 -7.00 2.07 -25.56
N PRO A 67 -6.84 2.91 -24.51
CA PRO A 67 -7.29 2.58 -23.17
C PRO A 67 -8.79 2.28 -23.16
N ARG A 68 -9.18 1.16 -22.55
CA ARG A 68 -10.60 0.86 -22.29
C ARG A 68 -11.09 1.77 -21.16
N GLU A 69 -12.38 2.13 -21.21
CA GLU A 69 -13.04 2.81 -20.10
C GLU A 69 -12.97 1.96 -18.83
N ILE A 70 -12.97 2.64 -17.68
CA ILE A 70 -12.99 1.96 -16.38
C ILE A 70 -14.38 1.38 -16.16
N GLU A 71 -14.43 0.08 -15.90
CA GLU A 71 -15.68 -0.61 -15.60
C GLU A 71 -16.33 -0.05 -14.31
N PRO A 72 -17.67 0.12 -14.26
CA PRO A 72 -18.34 0.74 -13.11
C PRO A 72 -18.06 0.06 -11.76
N PHE A 73 -17.73 -1.23 -11.74
CA PHE A 73 -17.41 -1.93 -10.49
C PHE A 73 -16.07 -1.47 -9.89
N MET A 74 -15.14 -0.97 -10.70
CA MET A 74 -13.82 -0.49 -10.26
C MET A 74 -13.90 0.86 -9.55
N GLU A 75 -14.92 1.68 -9.84
CA GLU A 75 -15.10 2.99 -9.20
C GLU A 75 -15.18 2.86 -7.67
N LYS A 76 -15.90 1.85 -7.18
CA LYS A 76 -16.01 1.56 -5.74
C LYS A 76 -14.66 1.19 -5.13
N SER A 77 -13.85 0.42 -5.86
CA SER A 77 -12.51 0.02 -5.42
C SER A 77 -11.54 1.21 -5.36
N LEU A 78 -11.59 2.09 -6.37
CA LEU A 78 -10.77 3.31 -6.41
C LEU A 78 -11.15 4.28 -5.29
N ALA A 79 -12.45 4.48 -5.06
CA ALA A 79 -12.94 5.31 -3.97
C ALA A 79 -12.54 4.75 -2.59
N TRP A 80 -12.61 3.43 -2.41
CA TRP A 80 -12.12 2.79 -1.19
C TRP A 80 -10.62 2.98 -1.01
N LEU A 81 -9.82 2.79 -2.07
CA LEU A 81 -8.37 2.94 -2.02
C LEU A 81 -7.97 4.37 -1.63
N ALA A 82 -8.62 5.38 -2.24
CA ALA A 82 -8.42 6.78 -1.91
C ALA A 82 -8.80 7.08 -0.45
N LYS A 83 -9.91 6.54 0.05
CA LYS A 83 -10.33 6.70 1.45
C LYS A 83 -9.38 6.03 2.44
N ALA A 84 -8.78 4.90 2.07
CA ALA A 84 -7.85 4.15 2.90
C ALA A 84 -6.48 4.83 3.08
N GLN A 85 -6.19 5.90 2.31
CA GLN A 85 -4.95 6.66 2.43
C GLN A 85 -4.84 7.30 3.82
N HIS A 86 -3.66 7.27 4.40
CA HIS A 86 -3.38 7.97 5.66
C HIS A 86 -3.33 9.48 5.46
N SER A 87 -3.51 10.22 6.55
CA SER A 87 -3.32 11.68 6.56
C SER A 87 -1.88 12.09 6.20
N SER A 88 -0.90 11.22 6.41
CA SER A 88 0.49 11.39 5.96
C SER A 88 0.66 11.31 4.44
N GLY A 89 -0.33 10.81 3.71
CA GLY A 89 -0.26 10.56 2.27
C GLY A 89 0.18 9.14 1.88
N GLY A 90 0.54 8.29 2.84
CA GLY A 90 0.95 6.91 2.57
C GLY A 90 -0.16 5.88 2.66
N TRP A 91 0.15 4.65 2.23
CA TRP A 91 -0.59 3.42 2.53
C TRP A 91 0.33 2.43 3.23
N GLY A 92 -0.27 1.56 4.03
CA GLY A 92 0.41 0.49 4.74
C GLY A 92 -0.23 -0.86 4.47
N ALA A 93 0.59 -1.88 4.28
CA ALA A 93 0.11 -3.27 4.23
C ALA A 93 0.14 -3.95 5.61
N GLY A 94 0.62 -3.27 6.65
CA GLY A 94 0.84 -3.87 7.97
C GLY A 94 2.09 -4.75 8.02
N SER A 95 2.13 -5.64 9.02
CA SER A 95 3.27 -6.52 9.27
C SER A 95 2.89 -7.99 9.13
N HIS A 96 3.87 -8.84 8.82
CA HIS A 96 3.66 -10.28 8.76
C HIS A 96 3.15 -10.87 10.09
N ALA A 97 3.53 -10.26 11.21
CA ALA A 97 3.14 -10.67 12.56
C ALA A 97 1.72 -10.24 12.97
N ALA A 98 1.06 -9.37 12.20
CA ALA A 98 -0.23 -8.78 12.58
C ALA A 98 -1.26 -8.79 11.42
N GLN A 99 -1.35 -9.91 10.68
CA GLN A 99 -2.22 -10.05 9.52
C GLN A 99 -3.73 -9.98 9.83
N GLN A 100 -4.12 -10.11 11.11
CA GLN A 100 -5.50 -9.96 11.55
C GLN A 100 -6.04 -8.52 11.48
N ILE A 101 -5.16 -7.52 11.39
CA ILE A 101 -5.55 -6.12 11.34
C ILE A 101 -6.08 -5.81 9.93
N ARG A 102 -7.38 -5.46 9.86
CA ARG A 102 -8.06 -5.14 8.60
C ARG A 102 -8.35 -3.66 8.40
N ASP A 103 -8.24 -2.86 9.45
CA ASP A 103 -8.38 -1.41 9.35
C ASP A 103 -7.11 -0.83 8.68
N PRO A 104 -7.22 -0.24 7.48
CA PRO A 104 -6.07 0.34 6.79
C PRO A 104 -5.43 1.49 7.57
N HIS A 105 -6.18 2.17 8.45
CA HIS A 105 -5.66 3.25 9.27
C HIS A 105 -4.99 2.79 10.57
N ALA A 106 -5.10 1.50 10.91
CA ALA A 106 -4.48 0.90 12.08
C ALA A 106 -3.07 0.32 11.82
N VAL A 107 -2.55 0.46 10.59
CA VAL A 107 -1.21 0.00 10.20
C VAL A 107 -0.31 1.18 9.83
N LYS A 108 1.01 1.02 9.98
CA LYS A 108 1.98 2.03 9.54
C LYS A 108 2.09 2.06 8.02
N THR A 109 2.29 3.24 7.44
CA THR A 109 2.56 3.39 6.01
C THR A 109 3.97 2.91 5.65
N ASP A 110 4.14 2.41 4.42
CA ASP A 110 5.43 1.97 3.90
C ASP A 110 5.64 2.40 2.43
N PRO A 111 6.90 2.60 1.96
CA PRO A 111 7.15 3.10 0.61
C PRO A 111 6.60 2.20 -0.49
N ALA A 112 6.82 0.88 -0.39
CA ALA A 112 6.38 -0.06 -1.42
C ALA A 112 4.85 -0.06 -1.57
N THR A 113 4.11 -0.14 -0.47
CA THR A 113 2.63 -0.13 -0.49
C THR A 113 2.11 1.22 -0.98
N THR A 114 2.73 2.33 -0.54
CA THR A 114 2.36 3.67 -0.98
C THR A 114 2.55 3.83 -2.49
N ALA A 115 3.74 3.48 -3.00
CA ALA A 115 4.06 3.56 -4.42
C ALA A 115 3.12 2.69 -5.27
N PHE A 116 2.82 1.48 -4.81
CA PHE A 116 1.92 0.58 -5.52
C PHE A 116 0.48 1.10 -5.56
N ALA A 117 -0.06 1.57 -4.44
CA ALA A 117 -1.39 2.17 -4.37
C ALA A 117 -1.51 3.44 -5.22
N ALA A 118 -0.52 4.33 -5.15
CA ALA A 118 -0.48 5.55 -5.95
C ALA A 118 -0.43 5.25 -7.45
N MET A 119 0.39 4.28 -7.88
CA MET A 119 0.43 3.86 -9.28
C MET A 119 -0.88 3.22 -9.75
N ALA A 120 -1.64 2.56 -8.89
CA ALA A 120 -2.97 2.06 -9.24
C ALA A 120 -3.94 3.21 -9.55
N LEU A 121 -3.94 4.27 -8.73
CA LEU A 121 -4.70 5.49 -9.00
C LEU A 121 -4.21 6.18 -10.29
N MET A 122 -2.91 6.19 -10.53
CA MET A 122 -2.37 6.74 -11.78
C MET A 122 -2.81 5.95 -13.00
N ARG A 123 -2.81 4.63 -12.89
CA ARG A 123 -3.26 3.76 -13.97
C ARG A 123 -4.75 3.90 -14.28
N ALA A 124 -5.51 4.38 -13.30
CA ALA A 124 -6.92 4.75 -13.41
C ALA A 124 -7.15 6.20 -13.89
N GLY A 125 -6.11 6.89 -14.37
CA GLY A 125 -6.22 8.20 -15.01
C GLY A 125 -6.06 9.41 -14.09
N SER A 126 -5.54 9.22 -12.87
CA SER A 126 -5.12 10.35 -12.02
C SER A 126 -3.62 10.64 -12.17
N THR A 127 -3.20 11.86 -11.89
CA THR A 127 -1.79 12.27 -11.82
C THR A 127 -1.63 13.16 -10.58
N PRO A 128 -0.41 13.55 -10.17
CA PRO A 128 -0.23 14.54 -9.11
C PRO A 128 -0.95 15.88 -9.36
N ASN A 129 -1.25 16.23 -10.62
CA ASN A 129 -1.85 17.52 -10.99
C ASN A 129 -3.23 17.44 -11.64
N ASP A 130 -3.73 16.26 -11.98
CA ASP A 130 -4.97 16.09 -12.74
C ASP A 130 -5.71 14.78 -12.37
N GLY A 131 -6.99 14.72 -12.74
CA GLY A 131 -7.84 13.57 -12.55
C GLY A 131 -8.53 13.48 -11.18
N PRO A 132 -9.42 12.48 -11.01
CA PRO A 132 -10.36 12.40 -9.90
C PRO A 132 -9.70 12.16 -8.53
N TYR A 133 -8.51 11.55 -8.49
CA TYR A 133 -7.76 11.27 -7.26
C TYR A 133 -6.44 12.02 -7.18
N LYS A 134 -6.35 13.19 -7.84
CA LYS A 134 -5.10 13.96 -7.91
C LYS A 134 -4.49 14.26 -6.55
N GLU A 135 -5.33 14.63 -5.58
CA GLU A 135 -4.90 14.97 -4.22
C GLU A 135 -4.31 13.76 -3.50
N ASN A 136 -4.83 12.56 -3.76
CA ASN A 136 -4.30 11.33 -3.21
C ASN A 136 -2.92 11.02 -3.81
N VAL A 137 -2.78 11.16 -5.13
CA VAL A 137 -1.51 10.91 -5.84
C VAL A 137 -0.46 11.95 -5.44
N GLU A 138 -0.82 13.23 -5.32
CA GLU A 138 0.08 14.29 -4.87
C GLU A 138 0.56 14.06 -3.44
N LYS A 139 -0.34 13.72 -2.51
CA LYS A 139 0.06 13.38 -1.13
C LYS A 139 0.98 12.18 -1.08
N ALA A 140 0.75 11.17 -1.92
CA ALA A 140 1.63 10.01 -2.02
C ALA A 140 3.02 10.38 -2.54
N LEU A 141 3.09 11.23 -3.57
CA LEU A 141 4.34 11.77 -4.10
C LEU A 141 5.13 12.49 -3.01
N MET A 142 4.48 13.42 -2.31
CA MET A 142 5.12 14.17 -1.23
C MET A 142 5.56 13.27 -0.07
N HIS A 143 4.77 12.25 0.26
CA HIS A 143 5.13 11.27 1.30
C HIS A 143 6.38 10.46 0.92
N ILE A 144 6.47 9.96 -0.31
CA ILE A 144 7.64 9.21 -0.79
C ILE A 144 8.88 10.10 -0.84
N ILE A 145 8.76 11.34 -1.34
CA ILE A 145 9.86 12.32 -1.33
C ILE A 145 10.35 12.53 0.11
N GLU A 146 9.44 12.73 1.06
CA GLU A 146 9.81 12.93 2.47
C GLU A 146 10.55 11.71 3.07
N LEU A 147 10.14 10.49 2.73
CA LEU A 147 10.82 9.27 3.19
C LEU A 147 12.24 9.18 2.61
N VAL A 148 12.39 9.44 1.32
CA VAL A 148 13.67 9.42 0.61
C VAL A 148 14.62 10.51 1.14
N ASP A 149 14.10 11.73 1.35
CA ASP A 149 14.84 12.88 1.89
C ASP A 149 15.39 12.60 3.30
N LYS A 150 14.66 11.84 4.12
CA LYS A 150 15.04 11.50 5.50
C LYS A 150 15.98 10.29 5.60
N ALA A 151 16.04 9.46 4.58
CA ALA A 151 16.88 8.26 4.62
C ALA A 151 18.37 8.61 4.59
N GLU A 152 19.20 7.71 5.09
CA GLU A 152 20.66 7.83 5.03
C GLU A 152 21.14 8.07 3.59
N GLU A 153 22.25 8.80 3.44
CA GLU A 153 22.83 9.10 2.13
C GLU A 153 23.49 7.85 1.51
N SER A 154 24.01 6.95 2.35
CA SER A 154 24.70 5.74 1.91
C SER A 154 23.74 4.58 1.63
N GLY A 155 23.79 4.06 0.41
CA GLY A 155 23.19 2.77 0.04
C GLY A 155 21.76 2.86 -0.47
N PRO A 156 21.17 1.74 -0.91
CA PRO A 156 19.93 1.78 -1.68
C PRO A 156 18.68 1.92 -0.80
N LEU A 157 18.80 2.00 0.53
CA LEU A 157 17.63 2.05 1.40
C LEU A 157 17.08 3.48 1.48
N ILE A 158 15.78 3.61 1.24
CA ILE A 158 15.05 4.88 1.31
C ILE A 158 14.20 5.01 2.58
N THR A 159 14.38 4.09 3.53
CA THR A 159 13.69 4.08 4.82
C THR A 159 14.45 3.21 5.83
N ASP A 160 14.30 3.53 7.10
CA ASP A 160 14.74 2.72 8.24
C ASP A 160 13.74 1.61 8.62
N MET A 161 12.55 1.62 8.01
CA MET A 161 11.53 0.61 8.28
C MET A 161 11.99 -0.78 7.87
N THR A 162 11.73 -1.75 8.74
CA THR A 162 12.06 -3.15 8.51
C THR A 162 10.89 -4.06 8.84
N GLY A 163 10.81 -5.22 8.17
CA GLY A 163 9.81 -6.24 8.43
C GLY A 163 8.40 -5.89 7.92
N THR A 164 8.28 -4.94 6.99
CA THR A 164 7.00 -4.66 6.32
C THR A 164 6.55 -5.88 5.52
N GLN A 165 5.24 -6.02 5.28
CA GLN A 165 4.77 -7.14 4.46
C GLN A 165 5.41 -7.20 3.06
N PRO A 166 5.58 -6.08 2.31
CA PRO A 166 6.29 -6.09 1.05
C PRO A 166 7.72 -6.60 1.18
N GLN A 167 8.50 -6.13 2.17
CA GLN A 167 9.89 -6.54 2.34
C GLN A 167 10.03 -8.05 2.60
N GLN A 168 9.14 -8.62 3.42
CA GLN A 168 9.17 -10.05 3.72
C GLN A 168 8.83 -10.92 2.50
N LYS A 169 8.00 -10.41 1.58
CA LYS A 169 7.53 -11.17 0.41
C LYS A 169 8.38 -10.95 -0.84
N LEU A 170 8.92 -9.74 -1.01
CA LEU A 170 9.55 -9.29 -2.25
C LEU A 170 11.03 -8.91 -2.07
N GLY A 171 11.52 -8.93 -0.83
CA GLY A 171 12.92 -8.65 -0.50
C GLY A 171 13.14 -7.26 0.10
N ARG A 172 14.28 -7.10 0.77
CA ARG A 172 14.62 -5.92 1.58
C ARG A 172 14.60 -4.59 0.82
N PHE A 173 14.90 -4.61 -0.48
CA PHE A 173 15.01 -3.41 -1.32
C PHE A 173 13.77 -3.13 -2.17
N ILE A 174 12.65 -3.79 -1.87
CA ILE A 174 11.40 -3.58 -2.62
C ILE A 174 10.91 -2.13 -2.51
N ASP A 175 11.09 -1.50 -1.35
CA ASP A 175 10.69 -0.11 -1.13
C ASP A 175 11.33 0.83 -2.13
N THR A 176 12.64 0.71 -2.33
CA THR A 176 13.44 1.51 -3.26
C THR A 176 12.98 1.30 -4.71
N SER A 177 12.92 0.04 -5.15
CA SER A 177 12.54 -0.26 -6.54
C SER A 177 11.09 0.11 -6.86
N MET A 178 10.18 0.04 -5.89
CA MET A 178 8.80 0.48 -6.07
C MET A 178 8.66 2.00 -6.05
N ALA A 179 9.38 2.68 -5.15
CA ALA A 179 9.44 4.14 -5.12
C ALA A 179 10.01 4.71 -6.43
N ALA A 180 11.13 4.16 -6.93
CA ALA A 180 11.72 4.55 -8.21
C ALA A 180 10.71 4.46 -9.36
N GLN A 181 9.99 3.35 -9.44
CA GLN A 181 8.97 3.14 -10.48
C GLN A 181 7.82 4.14 -10.41
N PHE A 182 7.39 4.51 -9.21
CA PHE A 182 6.36 5.52 -9.00
C PHE A 182 6.88 6.91 -9.33
N LEU A 183 8.03 7.30 -8.79
CA LEU A 183 8.67 8.61 -9.02
C LEU A 183 8.92 8.85 -10.51
N ALA A 184 9.45 7.85 -11.23
CA ALA A 184 9.68 7.93 -12.68
C ALA A 184 8.39 8.17 -13.49
N ARG A 185 7.26 7.63 -13.03
CA ARG A 185 5.95 7.86 -13.66
C ARG A 185 5.32 9.18 -13.26
N ALA A 186 5.54 9.62 -12.02
CA ALA A 186 4.99 10.87 -11.51
C ALA A 186 5.74 12.09 -12.06
N LEU A 187 7.06 11.99 -12.26
CA LEU A 187 7.93 13.10 -12.66
C LEU A 187 7.43 13.92 -13.86
N PRO A 188 6.98 13.33 -14.98
CA PRO A 188 6.44 14.09 -16.12
C PRO A 188 5.21 14.94 -15.79
N HIS A 189 4.54 14.67 -14.67
CA HIS A 189 3.32 15.35 -14.23
C HIS A 189 3.57 16.34 -13.07
N THR A 190 4.83 16.75 -12.85
CA THR A 190 5.22 17.68 -11.77
C THR A 190 5.60 19.08 -12.27
N ASP A 191 5.43 19.35 -13.56
CA ASP A 191 5.80 20.60 -14.23
C ASP A 191 5.04 21.84 -13.71
N TYR A 192 3.86 21.62 -13.12
CA TYR A 192 3.07 22.63 -12.42
C TYR A 192 3.80 23.28 -11.23
N ASN A 193 4.81 22.64 -10.66
CA ASN A 193 5.58 23.17 -9.54
C ASN A 193 7.07 22.77 -9.64
N LYS A 194 7.92 23.75 -9.94
CA LYS A 194 9.38 23.56 -10.10
C LYS A 194 10.08 23.04 -8.85
N LEU A 195 9.57 23.34 -7.64
CA LEU A 195 10.12 22.77 -6.42
C LEU A 195 9.81 21.27 -6.31
N VAL A 196 8.55 20.89 -6.57
CA VAL A 196 8.11 19.48 -6.56
C VAL A 196 8.85 18.67 -7.62
N GLN A 197 9.00 19.22 -8.83
CA GLN A 197 9.77 18.61 -9.92
C GLN A 197 11.21 18.29 -9.48
N ARG A 198 11.96 19.28 -8.99
CA ARG A 198 13.35 19.06 -8.53
C ARG A 198 13.46 18.08 -7.37
N LYS A 199 12.51 18.10 -6.44
CA LYS A 199 12.49 17.13 -5.33
C LYS A 199 12.20 15.71 -5.82
N THR A 200 11.33 15.57 -6.82
CA THR A 200 11.02 14.28 -7.44
C THR A 200 12.23 13.73 -8.19
N GLU A 201 12.96 14.59 -8.92
CA GLU A 201 14.23 14.23 -9.58
C GLU A 201 15.27 13.77 -8.55
N GLY A 202 15.52 14.56 -7.51
CA GLY A 202 16.49 14.19 -6.47
C GLY A 202 16.12 12.91 -5.71
N ALA A 203 14.83 12.70 -5.44
CA ALA A 203 14.36 11.47 -4.83
C ALA A 203 14.53 10.26 -5.76
N LEU A 204 14.29 10.44 -7.06
CA LEU A 204 14.48 9.38 -8.07
C LEU A 204 15.96 9.03 -8.24
N ASP A 205 16.85 10.03 -8.28
CA ASP A 205 18.30 9.82 -8.41
C ASP A 205 18.89 9.01 -7.22
N LYS A 206 18.26 9.08 -6.06
CA LYS A 206 18.66 8.31 -4.87
C LYS A 206 18.17 6.86 -4.90
N CYS A 207 17.11 6.54 -5.64
CA CYS A 207 16.52 5.19 -5.68
C CYS A 207 17.22 4.29 -6.70
#